data_AF-A0A7C2QLR3-F1
#
_entry.id   AF-A0A7C2QLR3-F1
#
_cell.length_a   1.000
_cell.length_b   1.000
_cell.length_c   1.000
_cell.angle_alpha   90.00
_cell.angle_beta   90.00
_cell.angle_gamma   90.00
#
_symmetry.space_group_name_H-M   'P 1'
#
loop_
_entity.id
_entity.type
_entity.pdbx_description
1 polymer ?
#
loop_
_entity_poly.entity_id
_entity_poly.type
_entity_poly.pdbx_seq_one_letter_code
_entity_poly.pdbx_strand_id
1 'polypeptide(L)'
;MNLKYLKYLRCFCDSDQFSILQFQNGKLKLITIINEEKIETGLMICDNCYRWFPIDEGVLNMLPDKLAQDNNNSFIKRYSIDLPATCSKKNMQRLDNLKHDEESIFHKKNEIEARDEQAEVYHTYGYKRHDENEKEYFLEFLKPTQMDVIIELGCGTGRITEEIISRGFNKYMVIDFSGRSLQLLRNRLSAEMRNRI
;
A
#
# COMPACT_ATOMS: atom_id res chain seq x y z
N MET A 1 0.44 3.74 7.85
CA MET A 1 1.54 4.03 6.92
C MET A 1 2.63 4.71 7.73
N ASN A 2 3.84 4.15 7.73
CA ASN A 2 4.96 4.72 8.45
C ASN A 2 5.66 5.76 7.56
N LEU A 3 5.63 7.04 7.97
CA LEU A 3 6.13 8.14 7.14
C LEU A 3 7.64 8.09 6.90
N LYS A 4 8.40 7.29 7.66
CA LYS A 4 9.83 7.04 7.40
C LYS A 4 10.11 6.44 6.01
N TYR A 5 9.08 5.88 5.37
CA TYR A 5 9.16 5.30 4.04
C TYR A 5 8.84 6.28 2.91
N LEU A 6 8.36 7.50 3.20
CA LEU A 6 8.04 8.51 2.17
C LEU A 6 9.22 8.78 1.24
N LYS A 7 10.45 8.77 1.77
CA LYS A 7 11.68 8.99 0.99
C LYS A 7 11.96 7.95 -0.10
N TYR A 8 11.24 6.82 -0.09
CA TYR A 8 11.35 5.78 -1.13
C TYR A 8 10.25 5.90 -2.19
N LEU A 9 9.31 6.82 -2.01
CA LEU A 9 8.16 6.98 -2.89
C LEU A 9 8.41 8.11 -3.89
N ARG A 10 7.89 7.91 -5.10
CA ARG A 10 7.78 8.93 -6.14
C ARG A 10 6.38 8.92 -6.71
N CYS A 11 5.90 10.08 -7.07
CA CYS A 11 4.65 10.21 -7.81
C CYS A 11 4.88 9.76 -9.26
N PHE A 12 3.80 9.48 -9.99
CA PHE A 12 3.86 9.20 -11.44
C PHE A 12 4.34 10.39 -12.29
N CYS A 13 4.48 11.58 -11.70
CA CYS A 13 5.14 12.74 -12.32
C CYS A 13 6.62 12.89 -11.89
N ASP A 14 7.21 11.83 -11.35
CA ASP A 14 8.58 11.74 -10.81
C ASP A 14 8.93 12.60 -9.58
N SER A 15 8.00 13.44 -9.12
CA SER A 15 8.14 14.21 -7.89
C SER A 15 8.22 13.30 -6.65
N ASP A 16 9.11 13.65 -5.73
CA ASP A 16 9.26 13.05 -4.40
C ASP A 16 8.69 13.95 -3.27
N GLN A 17 8.01 15.04 -3.63
CA GLN A 17 7.42 16.00 -2.70
C GLN A 17 5.94 15.70 -2.48
N PHE A 18 5.57 15.50 -1.22
CA PHE A 18 4.22 15.15 -0.82
C PHE A 18 3.75 15.92 0.41
N SER A 19 2.57 16.52 0.30
CA SER A 19 1.78 16.97 1.43
C SER A 19 0.97 15.80 2.00
N ILE A 20 0.96 15.67 3.32
CA ILE A 20 0.25 14.59 4.00
C ILE A 20 -0.88 15.15 4.86
N LEU A 21 -2.09 14.65 4.65
CA LEU A 21 -3.25 14.99 5.47
C LEU A 21 -3.72 13.78 6.27
N GLN A 22 -3.85 13.92 7.58
CA GLN A 22 -4.46 12.92 8.44
C GLN A 22 -5.96 13.17 8.57
N PHE A 23 -6.74 12.10 8.52
CA PHE A 23 -8.16 12.17 8.84
C PHE A 23 -8.35 12.08 10.36
N GLN A 24 -8.88 13.15 10.97
CA GLN A 24 -9.15 13.24 12.40
C GLN A 24 -10.46 14.01 12.64
N ASN A 25 -11.32 13.48 13.52
CA ASN A 25 -12.58 14.13 13.91
C ASN A 25 -13.45 14.55 12.71
N GLY A 26 -13.56 13.67 11.72
CA GLY A 26 -14.37 13.90 10.52
C GLY A 26 -13.77 14.88 9.50
N LYS A 27 -12.51 15.31 9.66
CA LYS A 27 -11.86 16.27 8.75
C LYS A 27 -10.43 15.87 8.44
N LEU A 28 -9.97 16.24 7.25
CA LEU A 28 -8.57 16.15 6.86
C LEU A 28 -7.79 17.34 7.44
N LYS A 29 -6.65 17.05 8.08
CA LYS A 29 -5.74 18.06 8.63
C LYS A 29 -4.34 17.83 8.11
N LEU A 30 -3.69 18.89 7.63
CA LEU A 30 -2.30 18.85 7.20
C LEU A 30 -1.39 18.53 8.39
N ILE A 31 -0.47 17.59 8.19
CA ILE A 31 0.59 17.29 9.15
C ILE A 31 1.77 18.21 8.84
N THR A 32 2.18 19.01 9.82
CA THR A 32 3.32 19.94 9.70
C THR A 32 4.58 19.45 10.41
N ILE A 33 4.46 18.45 11.29
CA ILE A 33 5.58 17.89 12.06
C ILE A 33 5.63 16.40 11.81
N ILE A 34 6.66 15.94 11.10
CA ILE A 34 6.85 14.52 10.76
C ILE A 34 7.66 13.84 11.87
N ASN A 35 7.15 13.83 13.10
CA ASN A 35 7.82 13.14 14.21
C ASN A 35 7.29 11.71 14.33
N GLU A 36 7.96 10.78 13.65
CA GLU A 36 7.72 9.32 13.74
C GLU A 36 6.25 8.88 13.53
N GLU A 37 5.45 9.72 12.87
CA GLU A 37 4.02 9.52 12.82
C GLU A 37 3.66 8.37 11.89
N LYS A 38 2.90 7.43 12.45
CA LYS A 38 2.12 6.48 11.69
C LYS A 38 0.78 7.12 11.38
N ILE A 39 0.39 7.08 10.11
CA ILE A 39 -0.94 7.50 9.70
C ILE A 39 -1.81 6.27 9.50
N GLU A 40 -2.90 6.19 10.25
CA GLU A 40 -3.93 5.17 10.06
C GLU A 40 -4.88 5.53 8.92
N THR A 41 -5.39 6.75 8.86
CA THR A 41 -6.30 7.18 7.79
C THR A 41 -5.93 8.57 7.32
N GLY A 42 -5.87 8.79 6.01
CA GLY A 42 -5.47 10.07 5.47
C GLY A 42 -5.28 10.09 3.96
N LEU A 43 -4.70 11.18 3.47
CA LEU A 43 -4.32 11.37 2.08
C LEU A 43 -2.84 11.75 1.99
N MET A 44 -2.16 11.19 1.01
CA MET A 44 -0.88 11.69 0.52
C MET A 44 -1.14 12.40 -0.81
N ILE A 45 -0.75 13.67 -0.93
CA ILE A 45 -0.95 14.49 -2.13
C ILE A 45 0.41 14.88 -2.69
N CYS A 46 0.64 14.67 -3.98
CA CYS A 46 1.84 15.15 -4.66
C CYS A 46 1.78 16.68 -4.82
N ASP A 47 2.83 17.36 -4.38
CA ASP A 47 2.90 18.83 -4.42
C ASP A 47 3.12 19.39 -5.83
N ASN A 48 3.53 18.54 -6.78
CA ASN A 48 3.76 18.93 -8.18
C ASN A 48 2.52 18.74 -9.06
N CYS A 49 1.94 17.53 -9.09
CA CYS A 49 0.83 17.21 -10.00
C CYS A 49 -0.53 17.10 -9.32
N TYR A 50 -0.61 17.34 -7.99
CA TYR A 50 -1.85 17.30 -7.18
C TYR A 50 -2.61 15.97 -7.20
N ARG A 51 -2.00 14.91 -7.73
CA ARG A 51 -2.50 13.56 -7.58
C ARG A 51 -2.44 13.18 -6.10
N TRP A 52 -3.48 12.50 -5.65
CA TRP A 52 -3.60 12.06 -4.28
C TRP A 52 -3.77 10.54 -4.19
N PHE A 53 -3.36 10.02 -3.05
CA PHE A 53 -3.27 8.60 -2.75
C PHE A 53 -3.85 8.36 -1.36
N PRO A 54 -4.90 7.55 -1.21
CA PRO A 54 -5.49 7.31 0.09
C PRO A 54 -4.56 6.43 0.94
N ILE A 55 -4.50 6.77 2.23
CA ILE A 55 -4.00 5.92 3.29
C ILE A 55 -5.23 5.39 4.02
N ASP A 56 -5.51 4.10 3.87
CA ASP A 56 -6.66 3.42 4.44
C ASP A 56 -6.19 2.35 5.42
N GLU A 57 -6.61 2.44 6.68
CA GLU A 57 -6.16 1.55 7.76
C GLU A 57 -4.63 1.34 7.77
N GLY A 58 -3.88 2.39 7.53
CA GLY A 58 -2.43 2.41 7.52
C GLY A 58 -1.78 1.78 6.28
N VAL A 59 -2.56 1.37 5.29
CA VAL A 59 -2.11 0.90 3.97
C VAL A 59 -2.17 2.06 2.98
N LEU A 60 -1.06 2.36 2.32
CA LEU A 60 -1.01 3.37 1.27
C LEU A 60 -1.42 2.75 -0.07
N ASN A 61 -2.42 3.32 -0.74
CA ASN A 61 -2.83 2.90 -2.07
C ASN A 61 -2.29 3.88 -3.12
N MET A 62 -1.29 3.43 -3.89
CA MET A 62 -0.70 4.18 -5.00
C MET A 62 -1.01 3.57 -6.37
N LEU A 63 -2.23 3.06 -6.58
CA LEU A 63 -2.61 2.56 -7.89
C LEU A 63 -2.67 3.69 -8.95
N PRO A 64 -2.37 3.39 -10.23
CA PRO A 64 -2.62 4.31 -11.35
C PRO A 64 -4.10 4.71 -11.42
N ASP A 65 -4.41 5.91 -11.93
CA ASP A 65 -5.78 6.47 -12.02
C ASP A 65 -6.86 5.47 -12.43
N LYS A 66 -6.61 4.76 -13.53
CA LYS A 66 -7.60 3.87 -14.14
C LYS A 66 -7.87 2.62 -13.28
N LEU A 67 -6.95 2.27 -12.40
CA LEU A 67 -7.08 1.16 -11.44
C LEU A 67 -7.56 1.66 -10.06
N ALA A 68 -7.22 2.90 -9.68
CA ALA A 68 -7.52 3.45 -8.37
C ALA A 68 -8.97 3.91 -8.18
N GLN A 69 -9.72 4.15 -9.27
CA GLN A 69 -11.01 4.84 -9.22
C GLN A 69 -12.01 4.23 -8.23
N ASP A 70 -12.19 2.90 -8.27
CA ASP A 70 -13.19 2.21 -7.45
C ASP A 70 -12.79 2.20 -5.96
N ASN A 71 -11.48 2.03 -5.69
CA ASN A 71 -10.91 2.10 -4.35
C ASN A 71 -11.01 3.51 -3.77
N ASN A 72 -10.70 4.53 -4.56
CA ASN A 72 -10.77 5.94 -4.17
C ASN A 72 -12.21 6.35 -3.83
N ASN A 73 -13.19 5.93 -4.64
CA ASN A 73 -14.60 6.18 -4.37
C ASN A 73 -15.07 5.50 -3.07
N SER A 74 -14.65 4.26 -2.87
CA SER A 74 -14.98 3.49 -1.66
C SER A 74 -14.39 4.14 -0.41
N PHE A 75 -13.14 4.60 -0.47
CA PHE A 75 -12.46 5.33 0.60
C PHE A 75 -13.19 6.64 0.96
N ILE A 76 -13.48 7.49 -0.05
CA ILE A 76 -14.19 8.76 0.16
C ILE A 76 -15.55 8.52 0.82
N LYS A 77 -16.31 7.54 0.31
CA LYS A 77 -17.63 7.19 0.83
C LYS A 77 -17.55 6.67 2.27
N ARG A 78 -16.60 5.77 2.57
CA ARG A 78 -16.44 5.16 3.89
C ARG A 78 -16.18 6.21 4.97
N TYR A 79 -15.30 7.17 4.69
CA TYR A 79 -14.89 8.19 5.66
C TYR A 79 -15.63 9.53 5.52
N SER A 80 -16.56 9.64 4.57
CA SER A 80 -17.25 10.90 4.25
C SER A 80 -16.28 12.06 4.03
N ILE A 81 -15.21 11.80 3.27
CA ILE A 81 -14.11 12.76 3.08
C ILE A 81 -14.54 13.86 2.13
N ASP A 82 -14.38 15.11 2.59
CA ASP A 82 -14.37 16.28 1.72
C ASP A 82 -12.96 16.48 1.18
N LEU A 83 -12.78 16.29 -0.13
CA LEU A 83 -11.47 16.39 -0.77
C LEU A 83 -11.03 17.86 -0.85
N PRO A 84 -9.74 18.17 -0.57
CA PRO A 84 -9.20 19.49 -0.83
C PRO A 84 -9.43 19.92 -2.29
N ALA A 85 -9.74 21.19 -2.52
CA ALA A 85 -9.99 21.71 -3.87
C ALA A 85 -8.84 21.45 -4.85
N THR A 86 -7.60 21.41 -4.34
CA THR A 86 -6.38 21.06 -5.10
C THR A 86 -6.44 19.65 -5.70
N CYS A 87 -7.10 18.70 -5.05
CA CYS A 87 -7.27 17.31 -5.51
C CYS A 87 -8.25 17.13 -6.68
N SER A 88 -8.82 18.22 -7.21
CA SER A 88 -9.77 18.12 -8.32
C SER A 88 -9.09 17.60 -9.59
N LYS A 89 -9.80 16.77 -10.37
CA LYS A 89 -9.30 16.24 -11.66
C LYS A 89 -8.87 17.34 -12.64
N LYS A 90 -9.39 18.56 -12.51
CA LYS A 90 -9.02 19.71 -13.36
C LYS A 90 -7.62 20.24 -13.03
N ASN A 91 -7.18 20.09 -11.79
CA ASN A 91 -5.87 20.55 -11.31
C ASN A 91 -4.79 19.48 -11.51
N MET A 92 -5.18 18.21 -11.63
CA MET A 92 -4.24 17.12 -11.86
C MET A 92 -3.56 17.28 -13.22
N GLN A 93 -2.23 17.38 -13.23
CA GLN A 93 -1.48 17.41 -14.49
C GLN A 93 -1.73 16.10 -15.25
N ARG A 94 -2.03 16.22 -16.55
CA ARG A 94 -2.18 15.04 -17.41
C ARG A 94 -0.83 14.34 -17.56
N LEU A 95 -0.84 13.02 -17.43
CA LEU A 95 0.25 12.18 -17.87
C LEU A 95 0.07 11.93 -19.37
N ASP A 96 0.38 12.93 -20.20
CA ASP A 96 0.07 12.95 -21.64
C ASP A 96 0.70 11.79 -22.43
N ASN A 97 1.65 11.06 -21.83
CA ASN A 97 2.43 10.02 -22.52
C ASN A 97 2.02 8.57 -22.19
N LEU A 98 1.10 8.33 -21.26
CA LEU A 98 0.74 6.96 -20.87
C LEU A 98 -0.49 6.46 -21.62
N LYS A 99 -0.30 6.04 -22.88
CA LYS A 99 -1.27 5.18 -23.56
C LYS A 99 -1.36 3.86 -22.81
N HIS A 100 -2.36 3.74 -21.95
CA HIS A 100 -2.70 2.46 -21.35
C HIS A 100 -3.68 1.76 -22.28
N ASP A 101 -3.33 0.56 -22.70
CA ASP A 101 -4.23 -0.30 -23.44
C ASP A 101 -5.40 -0.74 -22.54
N GLU A 102 -6.62 -0.61 -23.06
CA GLU A 102 -7.85 -0.85 -22.29
C GLU A 102 -7.97 -2.31 -21.84
N GLU A 103 -7.44 -3.23 -22.65
CA GLU A 103 -7.41 -4.66 -22.38
C GLU A 103 -6.56 -5.00 -21.15
N SER A 104 -5.33 -4.48 -21.02
CA SER A 104 -4.49 -4.67 -19.84
C SER A 104 -5.12 -4.09 -18.59
N ILE A 105 -5.76 -2.92 -18.69
CA ILE A 105 -6.48 -2.34 -17.55
C ILE A 105 -7.60 -3.28 -17.11
N PHE A 106 -8.38 -3.78 -18.06
CA PHE A 106 -9.46 -4.73 -17.78
C PHE A 106 -8.95 -6.01 -17.12
N HIS A 107 -7.90 -6.63 -17.67
CA HIS A 107 -7.31 -7.83 -17.07
C HIS A 107 -6.75 -7.57 -15.67
N LYS A 108 -6.08 -6.43 -15.45
CA LYS A 108 -5.57 -6.06 -14.12
C LYS A 108 -6.68 -5.81 -13.11
N LYS A 109 -7.78 -5.18 -13.53
CA LYS A 109 -8.95 -5.01 -12.67
C LYS A 109 -9.54 -6.36 -12.26
N ASN A 110 -9.73 -7.27 -13.21
CA ASN A 110 -10.24 -8.61 -12.92
C ASN A 110 -9.29 -9.40 -12.02
N GLU A 111 -7.97 -9.28 -12.21
CA GLU A 111 -6.98 -9.90 -11.32
C GLU A 111 -7.10 -9.35 -9.89
N ILE A 112 -7.19 -8.02 -9.73
CA ILE A 112 -7.34 -7.38 -8.41
C ILE A 112 -8.64 -7.83 -7.74
N GLU A 113 -9.75 -7.83 -8.47
CA GLU A 113 -11.06 -8.25 -7.97
C GLU A 113 -11.03 -9.72 -7.52
N ALA A 114 -10.54 -10.62 -8.38
CA ALA A 114 -10.40 -12.03 -8.02
C ALA A 114 -9.48 -12.25 -6.81
N ARG A 115 -8.37 -11.49 -6.71
CA ARG A 115 -7.48 -11.54 -5.54
C ARG A 115 -8.17 -11.04 -4.28
N ASP A 116 -8.93 -9.95 -4.36
CA ASP A 116 -9.66 -9.38 -3.23
C ASP A 116 -10.77 -10.32 -2.73
N GLU A 117 -11.53 -10.95 -3.64
CA GLU A 117 -12.55 -11.96 -3.30
C GLU A 117 -11.95 -13.20 -2.64
N GLN A 118 -10.80 -13.65 -3.14
CA GLN A 118 -10.15 -14.86 -2.64
C GLN A 118 -9.30 -14.61 -1.40
N ALA A 119 -9.02 -13.36 -1.02
CA ALA A 119 -8.01 -13.03 -0.02
C ALA A 119 -8.22 -13.75 1.33
N GLU A 120 -9.47 -13.95 1.76
CA GLU A 120 -9.81 -14.66 3.01
C GLU A 120 -9.59 -16.16 2.94
N VAL A 121 -9.80 -16.76 1.76
CA VAL A 121 -9.70 -18.21 1.52
C VAL A 121 -8.37 -18.61 0.87
N TYR A 122 -7.54 -17.65 0.47
CA TYR A 122 -6.27 -17.89 -0.20
C TYR A 122 -5.32 -18.75 0.64
N HIS A 123 -5.33 -18.55 1.96
CA HIS A 123 -4.58 -19.39 2.91
C HIS A 123 -5.16 -20.80 3.09
N THR A 124 -6.38 -21.06 2.60
CA THR A 124 -7.09 -22.34 2.79
C THR A 124 -6.97 -23.26 1.57
N TYR A 125 -6.75 -22.70 0.38
CA TYR A 125 -6.60 -23.43 -0.88
C TYR A 125 -5.12 -23.56 -1.29
N GLY A 126 -4.34 -24.39 -0.59
CA GLY A 126 -3.00 -24.74 -1.09
C GLY A 126 -2.06 -25.37 -0.07
N TYR A 127 -2.09 -26.71 0.04
CA TYR A 127 -1.00 -27.59 0.48
C TYR A 127 -0.03 -27.06 1.57
N LYS A 128 -0.40 -27.21 2.86
CA LYS A 128 0.47 -27.01 4.03
C LYS A 128 1.92 -27.51 3.84
N ARG A 129 2.10 -28.62 3.12
CA ARG A 129 3.42 -29.24 2.88
C ARG A 129 4.29 -28.50 1.85
N HIS A 130 3.69 -27.83 0.86
CA HIS A 130 4.44 -26.98 -0.07
C HIS A 130 4.80 -25.64 0.59
N ASP A 131 3.92 -25.14 1.47
CA ASP A 131 4.16 -23.92 2.25
C ASP A 131 5.35 -24.06 3.20
N GLU A 132 5.44 -25.17 3.95
CA GLU A 132 6.54 -25.39 4.92
C GLU A 132 7.90 -25.46 4.21
N ASN A 133 8.00 -26.21 3.12
CA ASN A 133 9.24 -26.32 2.35
C ASN A 133 9.65 -24.97 1.76
N GLU A 134 8.70 -24.25 1.13
CA GLU A 134 9.00 -22.96 0.51
C GLU A 134 9.49 -21.93 1.54
N LYS A 135 8.85 -21.87 2.71
CA LYS A 135 9.28 -21.03 3.83
C LYS A 135 10.69 -21.37 4.30
N GLU A 136 11.00 -22.66 4.46
CA GLU A 136 12.32 -23.12 4.87
C GLU A 136 13.41 -22.66 3.88
N TYR A 137 13.21 -22.89 2.58
CA TYR A 137 14.15 -22.47 1.54
C TYR A 137 14.29 -20.94 1.43
N PHE A 138 13.19 -20.19 1.56
CA PHE A 138 13.24 -18.72 1.59
C PHE A 138 14.10 -18.22 2.73
N LEU A 139 13.94 -18.79 3.93
CA LEU A 139 14.71 -18.40 5.11
C LEU A 139 16.18 -18.80 5.02
N GLU A 140 16.48 -19.97 4.46
CA GLU A 140 17.85 -20.42 4.25
C GLU A 140 18.60 -19.54 3.26
N PHE A 141 17.91 -19.07 2.22
CA PHE A 141 18.51 -18.23 1.18
C PHE A 141 18.62 -16.77 1.60
N LEU A 142 17.54 -16.17 2.12
CA LEU A 142 17.47 -14.72 2.34
C LEU A 142 18.37 -14.25 3.50
N LYS A 143 18.46 -15.03 4.59
CA LYS A 143 19.29 -14.77 5.79
C LYS A 143 19.39 -13.27 6.15
N PRO A 144 18.25 -12.58 6.39
CA PRO A 144 18.24 -11.14 6.58
C PRO A 144 19.01 -10.73 7.84
N THR A 145 19.69 -9.60 7.74
CA THR A 145 20.51 -8.96 8.77
C THR A 145 20.01 -7.56 9.07
N GLN A 146 20.37 -7.01 10.23
CA GLN A 146 19.98 -5.66 10.66
C GLN A 146 20.46 -4.51 9.73
N MET A 147 21.23 -4.81 8.68
CA MET A 147 21.63 -3.85 7.65
C MET A 147 20.69 -3.86 6.43
N ASP A 148 19.92 -4.93 6.24
CA ASP A 148 19.18 -5.16 5.00
C ASP A 148 17.89 -4.36 4.90
N VAL A 149 17.63 -3.85 3.70
CA VAL A 149 16.35 -3.24 3.31
C VAL A 149 15.65 -4.22 2.37
N ILE A 150 14.52 -4.75 2.81
CA ILE A 150 13.77 -5.80 2.11
C ILE A 150 12.53 -5.18 1.46
N ILE A 151 12.24 -5.58 0.22
CA ILE A 151 10.99 -5.25 -0.46
C ILE A 151 10.38 -6.58 -0.93
N GLU A 152 9.17 -6.88 -0.47
CA GLU A 152 8.39 -8.02 -0.95
C GLU A 152 7.32 -7.53 -1.93
N LEU A 153 7.42 -8.02 -3.18
CA LEU A 153 6.47 -7.71 -4.24
C LEU A 153 5.45 -8.85 -4.35
N GLY A 154 4.17 -8.52 -4.37
CA GLY A 154 3.10 -9.51 -4.39
C GLY A 154 3.04 -10.29 -3.08
N CYS A 155 3.13 -9.60 -1.93
CA CYS A 155 3.14 -10.26 -0.62
C CYS A 155 1.83 -11.00 -0.30
N GLY A 156 0.76 -10.70 -1.05
CA GLY A 156 -0.57 -11.21 -0.78
C GLY A 156 -0.96 -10.96 0.67
N THR A 157 -1.44 -12.01 1.32
CA THR A 157 -1.84 -12.01 2.73
C THR A 157 -0.69 -12.34 3.70
N GLY A 158 0.56 -12.35 3.20
CA GLY A 158 1.81 -12.29 3.98
C GLY A 158 2.37 -13.62 4.47
N ARG A 159 2.22 -14.68 3.67
CA ARG A 159 2.77 -16.03 3.98
C ARG A 159 4.29 -16.00 4.25
N ILE A 160 5.05 -15.26 3.44
CA ILE A 160 6.50 -15.08 3.61
C ILE A 160 6.80 -13.88 4.50
N THR A 161 5.96 -12.83 4.44
CA THR A 161 6.06 -11.65 5.30
C THR A 161 6.19 -12.00 6.78
N GLU A 162 5.34 -12.89 7.30
CA GLU A 162 5.38 -13.29 8.72
C GLU A 162 6.73 -13.93 9.12
N GLU A 163 7.29 -14.76 8.24
CA GLU A 163 8.58 -15.41 8.46
C GLU A 163 9.72 -14.40 8.50
N ILE A 164 9.75 -13.45 7.56
CA ILE A 164 10.79 -12.41 7.48
C ILE A 164 10.67 -11.43 8.64
N ILE A 165 9.46 -10.99 9.00
CA ILE A 165 9.25 -10.04 10.11
C ILE A 165 9.82 -10.60 11.42
N SER A 166 9.76 -11.92 11.62
CA SER A 166 10.31 -12.56 12.83
C SER A 166 11.84 -12.46 12.95
N ARG A 167 12.57 -12.08 11.89
CA ARG A 167 14.05 -12.03 11.82
C ARG A 167 14.58 -10.61 11.88
N GLY A 168 15.89 -10.41 12.01
CA GLY A 168 16.49 -9.07 12.06
C GLY A 168 16.67 -8.41 10.69
N PHE A 169 16.19 -7.17 10.51
CA PHE A 169 16.36 -6.37 9.29
C PHE A 169 16.33 -4.87 9.60
N ASN A 170 16.96 -4.05 8.76
CA ASN A 170 16.90 -2.59 8.90
C ASN A 170 15.51 -2.06 8.58
N LYS A 171 14.99 -2.44 7.40
CA LYS A 171 13.71 -1.97 6.87
C LYS A 171 13.03 -3.05 6.05
N TYR A 172 11.70 -3.05 6.08
CA TYR A 172 10.92 -3.97 5.27
C TYR A 172 9.68 -3.25 4.74
N MET A 173 9.47 -3.31 3.42
CA MET A 173 8.29 -2.82 2.74
C MET A 173 7.61 -3.98 2.03
N VAL A 174 6.29 -4.05 2.13
CA VAL A 174 5.46 -5.06 1.45
C VAL A 174 4.52 -4.37 0.49
N ILE A 175 4.38 -4.93 -0.72
CA ILE A 175 3.61 -4.34 -1.82
C ILE A 175 2.72 -5.41 -2.41
N ASP A 176 1.45 -5.09 -2.60
CA ASP A 176 0.51 -5.90 -3.38
C ASP A 176 -0.48 -4.96 -4.09
N PHE A 177 -1.09 -5.43 -5.19
CA PHE A 177 -2.16 -4.69 -5.85
C PHE A 177 -3.51 -4.89 -5.14
N SER A 178 -3.68 -5.97 -4.38
CA SER A 178 -4.85 -6.26 -3.55
C SER A 178 -4.80 -5.47 -2.24
N GLY A 179 -5.61 -4.41 -2.17
CA GLY A 179 -5.79 -3.66 -0.93
C GLY A 179 -6.36 -4.54 0.19
N ARG A 180 -7.25 -5.49 -0.16
CA ARG A 180 -7.83 -6.43 0.80
C ARG A 180 -6.78 -7.34 1.41
N SER A 181 -5.85 -7.87 0.60
CA SER A 181 -4.78 -8.74 1.07
C SER A 181 -3.87 -8.02 2.07
N LEU A 182 -3.50 -6.77 1.79
CA LEU A 182 -2.69 -5.94 2.69
C LEU A 182 -3.43 -5.62 4.01
N GLN A 183 -4.74 -5.38 3.97
CA GLN A 183 -5.57 -5.20 5.17
C GLN A 183 -5.63 -6.48 6.02
N LEU A 184 -5.85 -7.63 5.39
CA LEU A 184 -5.85 -8.92 6.09
C LEU A 184 -4.50 -9.24 6.73
N LEU A 185 -3.40 -9.04 5.99
CA LEU A 185 -2.05 -9.16 6.50
C LEU A 185 -1.87 -8.26 7.74
N ARG A 186 -2.20 -6.97 7.61
CA ARG A 186 -2.11 -6.02 8.73
C ARG A 186 -2.93 -6.46 9.95
N ASN A 187 -4.11 -7.04 9.76
CA ASN A 187 -4.96 -7.48 10.86
C ASN A 187 -4.43 -8.72 11.58
N ARG A 188 -3.67 -9.56 10.89
CA ARG A 188 -2.99 -10.73 11.49
C ARG A 188 -1.73 -10.37 12.25
N LEU A 189 -1.00 -9.35 11.79
CA LEU A 189 0.26 -8.92 12.40
C LEU A 189 0.02 -8.26 13.77
N SER A 190 0.85 -8.61 14.75
CA SER A 190 0.87 -7.94 16.05
C SER A 190 1.25 -6.46 15.91
N ALA A 191 0.96 -5.64 16.93
CA ALA A 191 1.35 -4.24 16.93
C ALA A 191 2.87 -4.07 16.76
N GLU A 192 3.66 -4.93 17.39
CA GLU A 192 5.12 -4.97 17.24
C GLU A 192 5.52 -5.28 15.79
N MET A 193 4.95 -6.32 15.18
CA MET A 193 5.23 -6.70 13.79
C MET A 193 4.86 -5.58 12.82
N ARG A 194 3.70 -4.93 13.02
CA ARG A 194 3.26 -3.76 12.24
C ARG A 194 4.15 -2.54 12.41
N ASN A 195 4.97 -2.44 13.46
CA ASN A 195 5.95 -1.35 13.62
C ASN A 195 7.18 -1.55 12.73
N ARG A 196 7.42 -2.78 12.30
CA ARG A 196 8.60 -3.17 11.55
C ARG A 196 8.41 -3.06 10.03
N ILE A 197 7.17 -3.08 9.57
CA ILE A 197 6.78 -2.88 8.16
C ILE A 197 6.09 -1.53 7.89
#